data_AF-A0A258G2R9-F1
#
_entry.id   AF-A0A258G2R9-F1
#
_cell.length_a   1.000
_cell.length_b   1.000
_cell.length_c   1.000
_cell.angle_alpha   90.00
_cell.angle_beta   90.00
_cell.angle_gamma   90.00
#
_symmetry.space_group_name_H-M   'P 1'
#
loop_
_entity.id
_entity.type
_entity.pdbx_description
1 polymer ?
#
loop_
_entity_poly.entity_id
_entity_poly.type
_entity_poly.pdbx_seq_one_letter_code
_entity_poly.pdbx_strand_id
1 'polypeptide(L)'
;MFQLDDQFLQDVGLGALPAEQKQMFLDHFREQLELRVGTRLSEGLSDAQLEEFESFIDRNDEKVNAWLAANVPQYDQDQIYQQLKAGAPAEIPQNVVLAEYASLKWLGINRPDYRQVVSATMEELKSEIIANRDAILGSGQQAA
;
A
#
# COMPACT_ATOMS: atom_id res chain seq x y z
N MET A 1 -9.02 -4.44 6.27
CA MET A 1 -7.72 -3.84 5.93
C MET A 1 -6.69 -4.62 6.71
N PHE A 2 -5.62 -5.10 6.06
CA PHE A 2 -4.59 -5.88 6.75
C PHE A 2 -3.86 -4.96 7.73
N GLN A 3 -3.75 -5.37 8.99
CA GLN A 3 -3.00 -4.65 10.00
C GLN A 3 -1.66 -5.35 10.18
N LEU A 4 -0.58 -4.58 10.01
CA LEU A 4 0.78 -5.05 10.20
C LEU A 4 1.23 -4.63 11.59
N ASP A 5 0.90 -5.45 12.57
CA ASP A 5 1.07 -5.20 14.00
C ASP A 5 1.53 -6.47 14.75
N ASP A 6 1.52 -6.42 16.08
CA ASP A 6 1.87 -7.57 16.93
C ASP A 6 0.96 -8.79 16.71
N GLN A 7 -0.30 -8.61 16.31
CA GLN A 7 -1.19 -9.74 16.01
C GLN A 7 -0.74 -10.43 14.73
N PHE A 8 -0.37 -9.67 13.69
CA PHE A 8 0.22 -10.23 12.48
C PHE A 8 1.48 -11.06 12.79
N LEU A 9 2.37 -10.54 13.64
CA LEU A 9 3.58 -11.26 14.06
C LEU A 9 3.27 -12.55 14.81
N GLN A 10 2.23 -12.57 15.65
CA GLN A 10 1.78 -13.79 16.31
C GLN A 10 1.27 -14.81 15.28
N ASP A 11 0.46 -14.37 14.32
CA ASP A 11 -0.11 -15.24 13.28
C ASP A 11 0.95 -15.93 12.41
N VAL A 12 2.08 -15.26 12.16
CA VAL A 12 3.21 -15.83 11.40
C VAL A 12 4.25 -16.54 12.28
N GLY A 13 4.00 -16.61 13.59
CA GLY A 13 4.87 -17.29 14.56
C GLY A 13 6.14 -16.52 14.94
N LEU A 14 6.17 -15.22 14.72
CA LEU A 14 7.26 -14.30 15.08
C LEU A 14 6.95 -13.45 16.32
N GLY A 15 5.85 -13.75 17.02
CA GLY A 15 5.42 -12.98 18.20
C GLY A 15 6.42 -12.98 19.38
N ALA A 16 7.36 -13.92 19.41
CA ALA A 16 8.39 -14.03 20.45
C ALA A 16 9.65 -13.19 20.18
N LEU A 17 9.74 -12.53 19.02
CA LEU A 17 10.87 -11.66 18.70
C LEU A 17 10.96 -10.47 19.68
N PRO A 18 12.17 -9.97 19.99
CA PRO A 18 12.37 -8.71 20.70
C PRO A 18 11.69 -7.54 19.98
N ALA A 19 11.24 -6.52 20.73
CA ALA A 19 10.48 -5.40 20.18
C ALA A 19 11.18 -4.68 19.01
N GLU A 20 12.50 -4.51 19.08
CA GLU A 20 13.30 -3.92 17.99
C GLU A 20 13.26 -4.79 16.72
N GLN A 21 13.47 -6.11 16.86
CA GLN A 21 13.41 -7.05 15.75
C GLN A 21 12.00 -7.15 15.15
N LYS A 22 10.96 -7.08 15.97
CA LYS A 22 9.57 -7.01 15.52
C LYS A 22 9.33 -5.78 14.63
N GLN A 23 9.78 -4.60 15.08
CA GLN A 23 9.61 -3.37 14.32
C GLN A 23 10.36 -3.44 12.99
N MET A 24 11.64 -3.85 13.01
CA MET A 24 12.44 -4.03 11.80
C MET A 24 11.79 -5.02 10.82
N PHE A 25 11.22 -6.10 11.34
CA PHE A 25 10.52 -7.08 10.53
C PHE A 25 9.25 -6.51 9.89
N LEU A 26 8.43 -5.79 10.66
CA LEU A 26 7.22 -5.15 10.14
C LEU A 26 7.55 -4.10 9.07
N ASP A 27 8.61 -3.32 9.26
CA ASP A 27 9.06 -2.33 8.28
C ASP A 27 9.56 -3.02 7.00
N HIS A 28 10.42 -4.03 7.12
CA HIS A 28 10.86 -4.81 5.97
C HIS A 28 9.69 -5.48 5.24
N PHE A 29 8.71 -5.99 5.98
CA PHE A 29 7.52 -6.61 5.40
C PHE A 29 6.70 -5.59 4.59
N ARG A 30 6.51 -4.36 5.10
CA ARG A 30 5.83 -3.28 4.38
C ARG A 30 6.53 -2.97 3.07
N GLU A 31 7.86 -2.80 3.11
CA GLU A 31 8.67 -2.55 1.91
C GLU A 31 8.51 -3.67 0.87
N GLN A 32 8.56 -4.94 1.30
CA GLN A 32 8.38 -6.08 0.40
C GLN A 32 6.97 -6.16 -0.18
N LEU A 33 5.95 -5.88 0.62
CA LEU A 33 4.57 -5.82 0.16
C LEU A 33 4.40 -4.72 -0.89
N GLU A 34 4.86 -3.50 -0.61
CA GLU A 34 4.78 -2.35 -1.52
C GLU A 34 5.50 -2.63 -2.84
N LEU A 35 6.72 -3.18 -2.80
CA LEU A 35 7.49 -3.52 -3.99
C LEU A 35 6.78 -4.56 -4.88
N ARG A 36 6.31 -5.66 -4.29
CA ARG A 36 5.67 -6.75 -5.03
C ARG A 36 4.30 -6.35 -5.55
N VAL A 37 3.51 -5.65 -4.75
CA VAL A 37 2.22 -5.09 -5.18
C VAL A 37 2.44 -4.11 -6.32
N GLY A 38 3.39 -3.18 -6.19
CA GLY A 38 3.71 -2.21 -7.24
C GLY A 38 4.08 -2.89 -8.56
N THR A 39 4.93 -3.91 -8.51
CA THR A 39 5.33 -4.70 -9.68
C THR A 39 4.14 -5.40 -10.35
N ARG A 40 3.28 -6.07 -9.56
CA ARG A 40 2.11 -6.79 -10.11
C ARG A 40 1.03 -5.85 -10.65
N LEU A 41 0.86 -4.69 -10.03
CA LEU A 41 -0.05 -3.67 -10.50
C LEU A 41 0.45 -3.02 -11.79
N SER A 42 1.78 -2.91 -11.97
CA SER A 42 2.38 -2.38 -13.19
C SER A 42 2.38 -3.38 -14.36
N GLU A 43 2.35 -4.68 -14.09
CA GLU A 43 2.25 -5.72 -15.13
C GLU A 43 1.03 -5.51 -16.04
N GLY A 44 1.28 -5.33 -17.33
CA GLY A 44 0.22 -5.15 -18.33
C GLY A 44 -0.32 -3.72 -18.45
N LEU A 45 0.20 -2.76 -17.67
CA LEU A 45 -0.05 -1.34 -17.90
C LEU A 45 0.86 -0.81 -19.02
N SER A 46 0.35 0.16 -19.77
CA SER A 46 1.15 0.91 -20.75
C SER A 46 2.03 1.96 -20.06
N ASP A 47 3.10 2.40 -20.74
CA ASP A 47 3.99 3.46 -20.24
C ASP A 47 3.22 4.74 -19.87
N ALA A 48 2.21 5.11 -20.66
CA ALA A 48 1.35 6.27 -20.38
C ALA A 48 0.54 6.09 -19.09
N GLN A 49 -0.01 4.90 -18.87
CA GLN A 49 -0.75 4.57 -17.65
C GLN A 49 0.17 4.55 -16.42
N LEU A 50 1.41 4.09 -16.58
CA LEU A 50 2.41 4.15 -15.52
C LEU A 50 2.77 5.60 -15.18
N GLU A 51 3.02 6.45 -16.18
CA GLU A 51 3.31 7.88 -15.96
C GLU A 51 2.14 8.62 -15.29
N GLU A 52 0.90 8.31 -15.68
CA GLU A 52 -0.29 8.83 -15.01
C GLU A 52 -0.32 8.41 -13.54
N PHE A 53 -0.10 7.12 -13.26
CA PHE A 53 -0.12 6.62 -11.88
C PHE A 53 1.02 7.20 -11.02
N GLU A 54 2.24 7.28 -11.57
CA GLU A 54 3.40 7.91 -10.94
C GLU A 54 3.11 9.36 -10.54
N SER A 55 2.37 10.10 -11.38
CA SER A 55 2.01 11.49 -11.05
C SER A 55 1.17 11.63 -9.78
N PHE A 56 0.38 10.61 -9.42
CA PHE A 56 -0.35 10.58 -8.15
C PHE A 56 0.58 10.24 -6.98
N ILE A 57 1.55 9.35 -7.18
CA ILE A 57 2.54 8.98 -6.15
C ILE A 57 3.44 10.18 -5.82
N ASP A 58 3.90 10.90 -6.85
CA ASP A 58 4.69 12.12 -6.72
C ASP A 58 3.87 13.31 -6.22
N ARG A 59 2.55 13.16 -6.11
CA ARG A 59 1.60 14.21 -5.71
C ARG A 59 1.77 15.45 -6.58
N ASN A 60 1.88 15.25 -7.89
CA ASN A 60 1.98 16.34 -8.85
C ASN A 60 0.61 17.03 -8.96
N ASP A 61 0.44 18.14 -8.24
CA ASP A 61 -0.82 18.88 -8.15
C ASP A 61 -1.45 19.17 -9.52
N GLU A 62 -0.65 19.59 -10.50
CA GLU A 62 -1.16 19.92 -11.83
C GLU A 62 -1.72 18.69 -12.53
N LYS A 63 -0.94 17.59 -12.57
CA LYS A 63 -1.36 16.33 -13.20
C LYS A 63 -2.56 15.70 -12.47
N VAL A 64 -2.56 15.70 -11.13
CA VAL A 64 -3.67 15.21 -10.30
C VAL A 64 -4.96 15.97 -10.62
N ASN A 65 -4.94 17.30 -10.58
CA ASN A 65 -6.12 18.11 -10.83
C ASN A 65 -6.62 17.98 -12.26
N ALA A 66 -5.72 17.94 -13.24
CA ALA A 66 -6.08 17.73 -14.65
C ALA A 66 -6.75 16.37 -14.86
N TRP A 67 -6.20 15.31 -14.27
CA TRP A 67 -6.77 13.96 -14.37
C TRP A 67 -8.15 13.87 -13.72
N LEU A 68 -8.32 14.45 -12.52
CA LEU A 68 -9.61 14.48 -11.82
C LEU A 68 -10.67 15.25 -12.62
N ALA A 69 -10.32 16.42 -13.18
CA ALA A 69 -11.24 17.19 -14.01
C ALA A 69 -11.71 16.42 -15.25
N ALA A 70 -10.83 15.60 -15.84
CA ALA A 70 -11.14 14.82 -17.04
C ALA A 70 -11.92 13.52 -16.76
N ASN A 71 -11.60 12.82 -15.67
CA ASN A 71 -12.07 11.45 -15.42
C ASN A 71 -13.14 11.34 -14.33
N VAL A 72 -13.12 12.26 -13.37
CA VAL A 72 -14.01 12.25 -12.21
C VAL A 72 -14.60 13.64 -12.00
N PRO A 73 -15.42 14.12 -12.95
CA PRO A 73 -16.06 15.41 -12.81
C PRO A 73 -16.92 15.41 -11.54
N GLN A 74 -16.94 16.54 -10.83
CA GLN A 74 -17.61 16.67 -9.52
C GLN A 74 -17.05 15.72 -8.43
N TYR A 75 -15.74 15.43 -8.46
CA TYR A 75 -15.08 14.64 -7.40
C TYR A 75 -15.34 15.19 -5.99
N ASP A 76 -15.58 16.49 -5.86
CA ASP A 76 -15.91 17.16 -4.61
C ASP A 76 -17.22 16.66 -4.00
N GLN A 77 -18.12 16.10 -4.79
CA GLN A 77 -19.39 15.52 -4.32
C GLN A 77 -19.29 14.02 -4.08
N ASP A 78 -18.19 13.37 -4.48
CA ASP A 78 -18.00 11.94 -4.31
C ASP A 78 -17.84 11.58 -2.83
N GLN A 79 -18.62 10.60 -2.39
CA GLN A 79 -18.63 10.16 -1.00
C GLN A 79 -17.26 9.65 -0.54
N ILE A 80 -16.48 9.01 -1.42
CA ILE A 80 -15.14 8.50 -1.08
C ILE A 80 -14.20 9.68 -0.81
N TYR A 81 -14.24 10.72 -1.65
CA TYR A 81 -13.42 11.92 -1.42
C TYR A 81 -13.81 12.62 -0.12
N GLN A 82 -15.10 12.76 0.16
CA GLN A 82 -15.59 13.36 1.41
C GLN A 82 -15.14 12.56 2.64
N GLN A 83 -15.16 11.23 2.57
CA GLN A 83 -14.67 10.36 3.65
C GLN A 83 -13.16 10.49 3.86
N LEU A 84 -12.36 10.48 2.79
CA LEU A 84 -10.91 10.68 2.88
C LEU A 84 -10.57 12.04 3.48
N LYS A 85 -11.23 13.10 3.01
CA LYS A 85 -11.06 14.46 3.54
C LYS A 85 -11.45 14.56 5.01
N ALA A 86 -12.52 13.90 5.44
CA ALA A 86 -12.97 13.92 6.84
C ALA A 86 -12.07 13.07 7.76
N GLY A 87 -11.45 12.02 7.25
CA GLY A 87 -10.52 11.16 7.99
C GLY A 87 -9.09 11.68 8.07
N ALA A 88 -8.70 12.59 7.16
CA ALA A 88 -7.37 13.17 7.13
C ALA A 88 -7.15 14.14 8.31
N PRO A 89 -6.04 14.04 9.05
CA PRO A 89 -5.65 15.05 10.04
C PRO A 89 -5.54 16.45 9.41
N ALA A 90 -5.83 17.49 10.20
CA ALA A 90 -5.83 18.88 9.71
C ALA A 90 -4.47 19.36 9.15
N GLU A 91 -3.38 18.68 9.50
CA GLU A 91 -2.02 18.98 9.04
C GLU A 91 -1.71 18.39 7.67
N ILE A 92 -2.52 17.43 7.19
CA ILE A 92 -2.33 16.81 5.89
C ILE A 92 -2.75 17.81 4.80
N PRO A 93 -1.83 18.18 3.90
CA PRO A 93 -2.16 19.10 2.81
C PRO A 93 -3.22 18.51 1.88
N GLN A 94 -4.10 19.36 1.35
CA GLN A 94 -5.22 18.92 0.50
C GLN A 94 -4.76 18.13 -0.73
N ASN A 95 -3.60 18.47 -1.32
CA ASN A 95 -3.08 17.75 -2.47
C ASN A 95 -2.74 16.28 -2.18
N VAL A 96 -2.35 15.96 -0.95
CA VAL A 96 -2.13 14.57 -0.52
C VAL A 96 -3.45 13.79 -0.60
N VAL A 97 -4.53 14.37 -0.07
CA VAL A 97 -5.87 13.76 -0.10
C VAL A 97 -6.39 13.61 -1.53
N LEU A 98 -6.16 14.62 -2.38
CA LEU A 98 -6.55 14.57 -3.79
C LEU A 98 -5.78 13.50 -4.56
N ALA A 99 -4.47 13.40 -4.34
CA ALA A 99 -3.63 12.40 -4.99
C ALA A 99 -4.01 10.97 -4.55
N GLU A 100 -4.30 10.76 -3.26
CA GLU A 100 -4.82 9.48 -2.75
C GLU A 100 -6.18 9.14 -3.36
N TYR A 101 -7.10 10.10 -3.42
CA TYR A 101 -8.39 9.88 -4.06
C TYR A 101 -8.26 9.56 -5.55
N ALA A 102 -7.41 10.31 -6.27
CA ALA A 102 -7.15 10.09 -7.69
C ALA A 102 -6.56 8.70 -7.94
N SER A 103 -5.58 8.26 -7.15
CA SER A 103 -4.97 6.93 -7.29
C SER A 103 -5.99 5.82 -7.06
N LEU A 104 -6.88 5.95 -6.06
CA LEU A 104 -7.96 4.99 -5.81
C LEU A 104 -8.95 4.89 -6.97
N LYS A 105 -9.36 6.02 -7.54
CA LYS A 105 -10.25 6.04 -8.71
C LYS A 105 -9.56 5.49 -9.95
N TRP A 106 -8.31 5.86 -10.16
CA TRP A 106 -7.50 5.38 -11.28
C TRP A 106 -7.34 3.86 -11.24
N LEU A 107 -7.03 3.30 -10.07
CA LEU A 107 -6.95 1.85 -9.88
C LEU A 107 -8.31 1.18 -10.14
N GLY A 108 -9.42 1.78 -9.70
CA GLY A 108 -10.76 1.26 -10.00
C GLY A 108 -11.09 1.18 -11.49
N ILE A 109 -10.51 2.08 -12.30
CA ILE A 109 -10.72 2.13 -13.75
C ILE A 109 -9.74 1.21 -14.49
N ASN A 110 -8.46 1.26 -14.13
CA ASN A 110 -7.37 0.63 -14.91
C ASN A 110 -6.91 -0.71 -14.35
N ARG A 111 -7.08 -0.97 -13.04
CA ARG A 111 -6.74 -2.22 -12.34
C ARG A 111 -7.87 -2.65 -11.39
N PRO A 112 -9.04 -3.06 -11.91
CA PRO A 112 -10.17 -3.45 -11.07
C PRO A 112 -9.85 -4.65 -10.14
N ASP A 113 -8.82 -5.42 -10.49
CA ASP A 113 -8.26 -6.52 -9.71
C ASP A 113 -7.31 -6.07 -8.58
N TYR A 114 -7.06 -4.77 -8.39
CA TYR A 114 -6.02 -4.29 -7.46
C TYR A 114 -6.16 -4.86 -6.04
N ARG A 115 -7.39 -4.97 -5.53
CA ARG A 115 -7.65 -5.53 -4.19
C ARG A 115 -7.27 -7.00 -4.11
N GLN A 116 -7.51 -7.75 -5.18
CA GLN A 116 -7.14 -9.15 -5.27
C GLN A 116 -5.62 -9.29 -5.36
N VAL A 117 -4.95 -8.44 -6.15
CA VAL A 117 -3.48 -8.41 -6.23
C VAL A 117 -2.85 -8.14 -4.86
N VAL A 118 -3.34 -7.14 -4.13
CA VAL A 118 -2.85 -6.83 -2.76
C VAL A 118 -3.08 -8.01 -1.82
N SER A 119 -4.27 -8.60 -1.84
CA SER A 119 -4.62 -9.71 -0.94
C SER A 119 -3.80 -10.97 -1.24
N ALA A 120 -3.66 -11.35 -2.52
CA ALA A 120 -2.86 -12.50 -2.92
C ALA A 120 -1.37 -12.30 -2.56
N THR A 121 -0.83 -11.11 -2.80
CA THR A 121 0.56 -10.79 -2.47
C THR A 121 0.80 -10.84 -0.96
N MET A 122 -0.14 -10.35 -0.15
CA MET A 122 -0.11 -10.46 1.31
C MET A 122 -0.10 -11.93 1.76
N GLU A 123 -0.98 -12.76 1.21
CA GLU A 123 -1.08 -14.19 1.56
C GLU A 123 0.18 -14.98 1.18
N GLU A 124 0.76 -14.69 0.02
CA GLU A 124 2.02 -15.27 -0.42
C GLU A 124 3.18 -14.89 0.51
N LEU A 125 3.34 -13.59 0.80
CA LEU A 125 4.36 -13.12 1.73
C LEU A 125 4.17 -13.72 3.14
N LYS A 126 2.94 -13.81 3.63
CA LYS A 126 2.63 -14.49 4.90
C LYS A 126 3.08 -15.95 4.87
N SER A 127 2.80 -16.66 3.78
CA SER A 127 3.18 -18.05 3.59
C SER A 127 4.71 -18.23 3.53
N GLU A 128 5.42 -17.34 2.85
CA GLU A 128 6.88 -17.32 2.80
C GLU A 128 7.50 -17.14 4.19
N ILE A 129 6.94 -16.26 5.03
CA ILE A 129 7.41 -16.07 6.40
C ILE A 129 7.22 -17.34 7.21
N ILE A 130 6.02 -17.93 7.16
CA ILE A 130 5.71 -19.14 7.92
C ILE A 130 6.66 -20.28 7.50
N ALA A 131 6.93 -20.42 6.20
CA ALA A 131 7.84 -21.43 5.68
C ALA A 131 9.31 -21.20 6.13
N ASN A 132 9.72 -19.95 6.31
CA ASN A 132 11.08 -19.59 6.70
C ASN A 132 11.23 -19.21 8.19
N ARG A 133 10.17 -19.40 8.99
CA ARG A 133 10.08 -18.93 10.38
C ARG A 133 11.26 -19.39 11.23
N ASP A 134 11.61 -20.67 11.16
CA ASP A 134 12.65 -21.23 12.02
C ASP A 134 14.04 -20.66 11.68
N ALA A 135 14.28 -20.32 10.40
CA ALA A 135 15.51 -19.65 9.98
C ALA A 135 15.56 -18.18 10.47
N ILE A 136 14.42 -17.48 10.44
CA ILE A 136 14.27 -16.10 10.93
C ILE A 136 14.49 -16.04 12.45
N LEU A 137 13.94 -17.00 13.20
CA LEU A 137 14.14 -17.09 14.65
C LEU A 137 15.57 -17.49 15.02
N GLY A 138 16.20 -18.38 14.24
CA GLY A 138 17.58 -18.81 14.46
C GLY A 138 18.62 -17.72 14.21
N SER A 139 18.40 -16.83 13.24
CA SER A 139 19.26 -15.66 12.98
C SER A 139 19.05 -14.54 14.02
N GLY A 140 17.83 -14.37 14.54
CA GLY A 140 17.53 -13.44 15.63
C GLY A 140 18.19 -13.78 16.97
N GLN A 141 18.62 -15.04 17.16
CA GLN A 141 19.30 -15.54 18.37
C GLN A 141 20.82 -15.36 18.36
N GLN A 142 21.44 -15.11 17.19
CA GLN A 142 22.88 -14.84 17.08
C GLN A 142 23.24 -13.35 17.24
N ALA A 143 22.24 -12.47 17.26
CA ALA A 143 22.40 -11.01 17.37
C ALA A 143 22.13 -10.44 18.78
N ALA A 144 22.11 -11.29 19.82
CA ALA A 144 21.90 -10.89 21.22
C ALA A 144 23.16 -11.09 22.08
#